data_AF-A0A958FZG5-F1
#
_entry.id   AF-A0A958FZG5-F1
#
_cell.length_a   1.000
_cell.length_b   1.000
_cell.length_c   1.000
_cell.angle_alpha   90.00
_cell.angle_beta   90.00
_cell.angle_gamma   90.00
#
_symmetry.space_group_name_H-M   'P 1'
#
loop_
_entity.id
_entity.type
_entity.pdbx_description
1 polymer ?
#
loop_
_entity_poly.entity_id
_entity_poly.type
_entity_poly.pdbx_seq_one_letter_code
_entity_poly.pdbx_strand_id
1 'polypeptide(L)'
;MLQRNVRIPDLVQSRCSITIVAVLVDSAQRIDRGLELCRLRVDLGQSLAVNCPPIFDVLLISREGGVVDRVLVKNGATVSCGQCVLTVEAESGGQSQSRERDLRISSVVVPIV
;
A
#
# COMPACT_ATOMS: atom_id res chain seq x y z
N MET A 1 -22.28 -0.51 -0.13
CA MET A 1 -20.98 -1.13 -0.46
C MET A 1 -19.93 -0.53 0.47
N LEU A 2 -19.14 -1.35 1.16
CA LEU A 2 -18.11 -0.89 2.11
C LEU A 2 -16.81 -0.68 1.34
N GLN A 3 -16.53 0.57 0.99
CA GLN A 3 -15.24 0.96 0.40
C GLN A 3 -14.18 1.08 1.49
N ARG A 4 -13.00 0.54 1.23
CA ARG A 4 -11.86 0.55 2.13
C ARG A 4 -10.66 1.18 1.43
N ASN A 5 -9.94 2.00 2.17
CA ASN A 5 -8.78 2.73 1.67
C ASN A 5 -7.50 1.96 2.00
N VAL A 6 -6.70 1.64 0.97
CA VAL A 6 -5.35 1.08 1.14
C VAL A 6 -4.37 2.24 1.19
N ARG A 7 -3.70 2.40 2.33
CA ARG A 7 -2.71 3.46 2.54
C ARG A 7 -1.29 2.88 2.57
N ILE A 8 -0.32 3.72 2.25
CA ILE A 8 1.09 3.44 2.52
C ILE A 8 1.27 3.39 4.04
N PRO A 9 1.73 2.27 4.62
CA PRO A 9 1.98 2.22 6.05
C PRO A 9 3.15 3.15 6.41
N ASP A 10 3.26 3.48 7.70
CA ASP A 10 4.31 4.37 8.18
C ASP A 10 5.69 3.69 8.06
N LEU A 11 6.40 4.02 6.99
CA LEU A 11 7.74 3.54 6.70
C LEU A 11 8.73 4.51 7.33
N VAL A 12 9.07 4.23 8.59
CA VAL A 12 10.21 4.77 9.37
C VAL A 12 10.68 6.19 8.99
N GLN A 13 10.31 7.14 9.86
CA GLN A 13 10.84 8.51 10.01
C GLN A 13 10.68 9.46 8.81
N SER A 14 10.41 10.71 9.15
CA SER A 14 9.77 11.76 8.35
C SER A 14 10.56 12.30 7.14
N ARG A 15 11.57 11.59 6.64
CA ARG A 15 12.47 12.05 5.55
C ARG A 15 12.70 11.01 4.45
N CYS A 16 11.74 10.13 4.23
CA CYS A 16 11.82 9.11 3.19
C CYS A 16 10.97 9.56 1.99
N SER A 17 11.53 9.49 0.78
CA SER A 17 10.79 9.67 -0.47
C SER A 17 10.34 8.30 -0.97
N ILE A 18 9.04 8.11 -1.14
CA ILE A 18 8.47 6.85 -1.62
C ILE A 18 7.99 7.07 -3.04
N THR A 19 8.53 6.31 -3.99
CA THR A 19 8.12 6.38 -5.40
C THR A 19 7.42 5.09 -5.79
N ILE A 20 6.27 5.20 -6.46
CA ILE A 20 5.60 4.05 -7.05
C ILE A 20 6.42 3.60 -8.25
N VAL A 21 7.06 2.43 -8.19
CA VAL A 21 7.80 1.87 -9.32
C VAL A 21 6.83 1.30 -10.33
N ALA A 22 5.89 0.48 -9.84
CA ALA A 22 4.89 -0.18 -10.67
C ALA A 22 3.63 -0.48 -9.85
N VAL A 23 2.48 -0.15 -10.40
CA VAL A 23 1.18 -0.65 -9.95
C VAL A 23 0.95 -1.99 -10.68
N LEU A 24 0.65 -3.03 -9.91
CA LEU A 24 0.47 -4.41 -10.41
C LEU A 24 -1.01 -4.81 -10.49
N VAL A 25 -1.91 -3.89 -10.13
CA VAL A 25 -3.35 -4.10 -10.09
C VAL A 25 -4.10 -3.08 -10.94
N ASP A 26 -5.18 -3.53 -11.55
CA ASP A 26 -6.09 -2.71 -12.35
C ASP A 26 -7.41 -2.45 -11.62
N SER A 27 -8.12 -1.40 -12.04
CA SER A 27 -9.48 -1.15 -11.58
C SER A 27 -10.40 -2.32 -11.94
N ALA A 28 -11.31 -2.68 -11.04
CA ALA A 28 -12.17 -3.86 -11.11
C ALA A 28 -11.44 -5.22 -11.04
N GLN A 29 -10.13 -5.25 -10.76
CA GLN A 29 -9.41 -6.50 -10.53
C GLN A 29 -9.75 -7.07 -9.15
N ARG A 30 -9.92 -8.39 -9.09
CA ARG A 30 -10.06 -9.12 -7.82
C ARG A 30 -8.68 -9.26 -7.16
N ILE A 31 -8.60 -8.84 -5.90
CA ILE A 31 -7.44 -8.97 -5.04
C ILE A 31 -7.67 -10.13 -4.09
N ASP A 32 -6.70 -11.02 -4.00
CA ASP A 32 -6.64 -12.06 -2.97
C ASP A 32 -5.71 -11.65 -1.83
N ARG A 33 -5.88 -12.29 -0.68
CA ARG A 33 -4.97 -12.13 0.45
C ARG A 33 -3.57 -12.60 0.04
N GLY A 34 -2.58 -11.73 0.21
CA GLY A 34 -1.21 -12.00 -0.22
C GLY A 34 -0.89 -11.52 -1.64
N LEU A 35 -1.86 -10.97 -2.37
CA LEU A 35 -1.61 -10.43 -3.70
C LEU A 35 -0.81 -9.12 -3.63
N GLU A 36 0.15 -9.01 -4.54
CA GLU A 36 0.99 -7.83 -4.73
C GLU A 36 0.17 -6.70 -5.36
N LEU A 37 0.08 -5.56 -4.68
CA LEU A 37 -0.69 -4.42 -5.15
C LEU A 37 0.18 -3.48 -5.99
N CYS A 38 1.32 -3.10 -5.42
CA CYS A 38 2.27 -2.23 -6.09
C CYS A 38 3.68 -2.41 -5.52
N ARG A 39 4.66 -2.11 -6.37
CA ARG A 39 6.06 -2.01 -6.01
C ARG A 39 6.39 -0.56 -5.71
N LEU A 40 6.99 -0.36 -4.55
CA LEU A 40 7.39 0.94 -4.03
C LEU A 40 8.92 0.96 -3.95
N ARG A 41 9.51 2.10 -4.23
CA ARG A 41 10.92 2.39 -3.98
C ARG A 41 10.99 3.40 -2.87
N VAL A 42 11.68 3.05 -1.79
CA VAL A 42 11.88 3.92 -0.65
C VAL A 42 13.31 4.43 -0.71
N ASP A 43 13.45 5.75 -0.79
CA ASP A 43 14.71 6.47 -0.66
C ASP A 43 14.72 7.13 0.72
N LEU A 44 15.60 6.67 1.61
CA LEU A 44 15.73 7.21 2.98
C LEU A 44 16.50 8.54 3.02
N GLY A 45 16.94 9.06 1.87
CA GLY A 45 17.94 10.11 1.79
C GLY A 45 19.24 9.70 2.49
N GLN A 46 20.12 10.66 2.76
CA GLN A 46 21.31 10.48 3.60
C GLN A 46 20.94 10.26 5.09
N SER A 47 20.03 9.34 5.39
CA SER A 47 19.75 8.91 6.76
C SER A 47 20.93 8.08 7.25
N LEU A 48 21.54 8.54 8.34
CA LEU A 48 22.85 8.19 8.89
C LEU A 48 22.93 6.78 9.52
N ALA A 49 22.24 5.78 8.97
CA ALA A 49 22.36 4.39 9.41
C ALA A 49 23.40 3.68 8.55
N VAL A 50 24.62 3.56 9.11
CA VAL A 50 25.90 3.10 8.52
C VAL A 50 25.89 1.73 7.78
N ASN A 51 24.77 1.03 7.66
CA ASN A 51 24.75 -0.30 7.00
C ASN A 51 23.47 -0.63 6.20
N CYS A 52 22.54 0.31 6.01
CA CYS A 52 21.37 0.06 5.16
C CYS A 52 21.58 0.79 3.83
N PRO A 53 21.40 0.12 2.66
CA PRO A 53 21.41 0.83 1.39
C PRO A 53 20.39 1.98 1.46
N PRO A 54 20.75 3.19 1.01
CA PRO A 54 19.90 4.38 1.14
C PRO A 54 18.60 4.26 0.32
N ILE A 55 18.58 3.33 -0.64
CA ILE A 55 17.44 3.04 -1.49
C ILE A 55 17.15 1.55 -1.41
N PHE A 56 15.90 1.19 -1.15
CA PHE A 56 15.45 -0.19 -1.19
C PHE A 56 14.06 -0.28 -1.84
N ASP A 57 13.83 -1.39 -2.54
CA ASP A 57 12.52 -1.68 -3.12
C ASP A 57 11.69 -2.50 -2.12
N VAL A 58 10.43 -2.15 -2.01
CA VAL A 58 9.47 -2.87 -1.18
C VAL A 58 8.19 -3.13 -1.95
N LEU A 59 7.49 -4.17 -1.52
CA LEU A 59 6.25 -4.59 -2.12
C LEU A 59 5.09 -4.33 -1.17
N LEU A 60 4.05 -3.68 -1.67
CA LEU A 60 2.80 -3.50 -0.96
C LEU A 60 1.90 -4.70 -1.22
N ILE A 61 1.58 -5.45 -0.17
CA ILE A 61 0.77 -6.67 -0.26
C ILE A 61 -0.55 -6.46 0.48
N SER A 62 -1.65 -6.92 -0.12
CA SER A 62 -2.96 -6.91 0.54
C SER A 62 -3.06 -8.00 1.61
N ARG A 63 -3.52 -7.67 2.83
CA ARG A 63 -3.87 -8.68 3.84
C ARG A 63 -5.27 -9.22 3.71
N GLU A 64 -6.11 -8.60 2.88
CA GLU A 64 -7.53 -8.92 2.74
C GLU A 64 -7.89 -9.09 1.27
N GLY A 65 -8.92 -9.88 0.99
CA GLY A 65 -9.49 -10.02 -0.34
C GLY A 65 -10.53 -8.93 -0.62
N GLY A 66 -10.71 -8.59 -1.90
CA GLY A 66 -11.69 -7.61 -2.35
C GLY A 66 -11.60 -7.33 -3.85
N VAL A 67 -12.36 -6.35 -4.33
CA VAL A 67 -12.30 -5.89 -5.71
C VAL A 67 -11.75 -4.48 -5.72
N VAL A 68 -10.76 -4.17 -6.56
CA VAL A 68 -10.27 -2.80 -6.72
C VAL A 68 -11.40 -1.95 -7.27
N ASP A 69 -11.79 -0.91 -6.55
CA ASP A 69 -12.71 0.10 -7.08
C ASP A 69 -11.90 1.07 -7.96
N ARG A 70 -10.87 1.71 -7.39
CA ARG A 70 -10.02 2.67 -8.10
C ARG A 70 -8.58 2.66 -7.63
N VAL A 71 -7.67 2.84 -8.57
CA VAL A 71 -6.26 3.16 -8.31
C VAL A 71 -6.10 4.68 -8.26
N LEU A 72 -5.55 5.21 -7.17
CA LEU A 72 -5.38 6.66 -6.94
C LEU A 72 -3.97 7.17 -7.26
N VAL A 73 -3.03 6.27 -7.48
CA VAL A 73 -1.62 6.58 -7.79
C VAL A 73 -1.26 6.11 -9.20
N LYS A 74 -0.15 6.62 -9.71
CA LYS A 74 0.40 6.24 -11.01
C LYS A 74 1.85 5.77 -10.88
N ASN A 75 2.30 4.97 -11.84
CA ASN A 75 3.72 4.61 -11.96
C ASN A 75 4.56 5.89 -12.06
N GLY A 76 5.66 5.92 -11.31
CA GLY A 76 6.56 7.08 -11.18
C GLY A 76 6.07 8.17 -10.23
N ALA A 77 4.88 8.06 -9.64
CA ALA A 77 4.39 9.06 -8.69
C ALA A 77 5.15 8.97 -7.36
N THR A 78 5.50 10.13 -6.79
CA THR A 78 5.99 10.21 -5.41
C THR A 78 4.81 10.29 -4.46
N VAL A 79 4.82 9.47 -3.42
CA VAL A 79 3.77 9.35 -2.41
C VAL A 79 4.35 9.51 -1.01
N SER A 80 3.52 9.95 -0.07
CA SER A 80 3.90 10.07 1.34
C SER A 80 3.35 8.91 2.18
N CYS A 81 3.96 8.68 3.35
CA CYS A 81 3.38 7.80 4.37
C CYS A 81 1.93 8.21 4.68
N GLY A 82 1.03 7.23 4.83
CA GLY A 82 -0.39 7.47 5.08
C GLY A 82 -1.20 7.91 3.86
N GLN A 83 -0.57 8.18 2.71
CA GLN A 83 -1.28 8.49 1.47
C GLN A 83 -2.06 7.27 0.99
N CYS A 84 -3.28 7.51 0.50
CA CYS A 84 -4.11 6.48 -0.10
C CYS A 84 -3.56 6.11 -1.48
N VAL A 85 -3.37 4.82 -1.71
CA VAL A 85 -2.82 4.26 -2.96
C VAL A 85 -3.96 3.81 -3.87
N LEU A 86 -4.95 3.14 -3.30
CA LEU A 86 -6.09 2.58 -4.01
C LEU A 86 -7.27 2.35 -3.05
N THR A 87 -8.47 2.29 -3.63
CA THR A 87 -9.70 1.90 -2.95
C THR A 87 -10.08 0.50 -3.36
N VAL A 88 -10.52 -0.30 -2.39
CA VAL A 88 -11.10 -1.62 -2.67
C VAL A 88 -12.48 -1.73 -2.05
N GLU A 89 -13.33 -2.50 -2.70
CA GLU A 89 -14.61 -2.95 -2.18
C GLU A 89 -14.43 -4.33 -1.58
N ALA A 90 -14.77 -4.47 -0.30
CA ALA A 90 -14.76 -5.78 0.34
C ALA A 90 -15.88 -6.64 -0.26
N GLU A 91 -15.55 -7.84 -0.75
CA GLU A 91 -16.56 -8.81 -1.13
C GLU A 91 -17.36 -9.20 0.11
N SER A 92 -18.70 -9.12 0.00
CA SER A 92 -19.62 -9.30 1.10
C SER A 92 -19.72 -10.79 1.47
N GLY A 93 -18.76 -11.25 2.26
CA GLY A 93 -18.64 -12.64 2.72
C GLY A 93 -18.22 -12.70 4.18
N GLY A 94 -19.11 -12.28 5.08
CA GLY A 94 -19.12 -12.68 6.49
C GLY A 94 -18.04 -12.08 7.40
N GLN A 95 -18.35 -10.95 8.04
CA GLN A 95 -18.51 -10.85 9.50
C GLN A 95 -18.65 -9.38 9.90
N SER A 96 -19.75 -9.10 10.61
CA SER A 96 -20.01 -7.88 11.35
C SER A 96 -18.83 -7.47 12.23
N GLN A 97 -18.43 -6.20 12.19
CA GLN A 97 -18.31 -5.41 13.42
C GLN A 97 -18.14 -3.91 13.11
N SER A 98 -19.16 -3.16 13.52
CA SER A 98 -19.04 -1.91 14.28
C SER A 98 -18.22 -0.75 13.73
N ARG A 99 -18.93 0.38 13.63
CA ARG A 99 -18.49 1.76 13.85
C ARG A 99 -17.79 2.42 12.67
N GLU A 100 -18.13 3.69 12.49
CA GLU A 100 -17.47 4.76 11.70
C GLU A 100 -16.00 4.98 12.10
N ARG A 101 -15.21 3.91 12.21
CA ARG A 101 -13.77 3.97 12.44
C ARG A 101 -13.10 3.55 11.16
N ASP A 102 -12.68 4.55 10.39
CA ASP A 102 -11.45 4.53 9.59
C ASP A 102 -11.07 3.11 9.15
N LEU A 103 -11.82 2.53 8.20
CA LEU A 103 -11.63 1.16 7.70
C LEU A 103 -10.31 1.11 6.92
N ARG A 104 -9.23 1.01 7.67
CA ARG A 104 -7.86 0.85 7.19
C ARG A 104 -7.69 -0.59 6.77
N ILE A 105 -7.44 -0.83 5.49
CA ILE A 105 -6.84 -2.10 5.11
C ILE A 105 -5.43 -2.11 5.65
N SER A 106 -5.11 -3.18 6.36
CA SER A 106 -3.76 -3.45 6.80
C SER A 106 -2.97 -3.93 5.57
N SER A 107 -2.13 -3.06 5.02
CA SER A 107 -1.16 -3.44 4.00
C SER A 107 0.15 -3.87 4.67
N VAL A 108 0.85 -4.83 4.09
CA VAL A 108 2.22 -5.18 4.51
C VAL A 108 3.17 -4.64 3.50
N VAL A 109 4.28 -4.09 3.99
CA VAL A 109 5.42 -3.76 3.17
C VAL A 109 6.46 -4.86 3.38
N VAL A 110 6.78 -5.58 2.30
CA VAL A 110 7.78 -6.64 2.32
C VAL A 110 9.01 -6.15 1.55
N PRO A 111 10.22 -6.17 2.14
CA PRO A 111 11.44 -5.82 1.43
C PRO A 111 11.74 -6.85 0.35
N ILE A 112 12.10 -6.36 -0.84
CA ILE A 112 12.58 -7.19 -1.94
C ILE A 112 14.10 -7.29 -1.77
N VAL A 113 14.58 -8.44 -1.27
CA VAL A 113 16.01 -8.78 -1.12
C VAL A 113 16.56 -9.43 -2.38
#